data_AF-H2YL79-F1
#
_entry.id   AF-H2YL79-F1
#
_cell.length_a   1.000
_cell.length_b   1.000
_cell.length_c   1.000
_cell.angle_alpha   90.00
_cell.angle_beta   90.00
_cell.angle_gamma   90.00
#
_symmetry.space_group_name_H-M   'P 1'
#
loop_
_entity.id
_entity.type
_entity.pdbx_description
1 polymer ?
#
loop_
_entity_poly.entity_id
_entity_poly.type
_entity_poly.pdbx_seq_one_letter_code
_entity_poly.pdbx_strand_id
1 'polypeptide(L)'
;MIDLVGNTDDLSFGNTVFDVTFESKDLFPDFSCKYIFQLHDVVNCPEFLLKKETLVRLCKKHNMRLVEWKTFSEFFEENSSDRENFRLTQRMKSLEVFPPNGEQLNSAVEGDYKHAELECDRISRKYPGSNPRVATLSKTEWEAASIYVVFAFVKEQTNRDLSSNEESRQSKPDKIPIVIL
;
A
#
# COMPACT_ATOMS: atom_id res chain seq x y z
N MET A 1 3.83 4.70 11.54
CA MET A 1 5.05 5.54 11.63
C MET A 1 5.16 6.18 13.01
N ILE A 2 4.36 7.20 13.36
CA ILE A 2 4.41 7.84 14.69
C ILE A 2 4.17 6.82 15.81
N ASP A 3 3.10 6.03 15.73
CA ASP A 3 2.83 5.02 16.76
C ASP A 3 3.89 3.91 16.79
N LEU A 4 4.51 3.60 15.64
CA LEU A 4 5.56 2.57 15.57
C LEU A 4 6.81 3.02 16.33
N VAL A 5 7.30 4.24 16.09
CA VAL A 5 8.45 4.78 16.84
C VAL A 5 8.08 5.18 18.27
N GLY A 6 6.82 5.55 18.52
CA GLY A 6 6.35 5.89 19.88
C GLY A 6 6.31 4.70 20.83
N ASN A 7 6.21 3.48 20.29
CA ASN A 7 6.23 2.24 21.06
C ASN A 7 7.63 1.66 21.27
N THR A 8 8.70 2.29 20.75
CA THR A 8 10.08 1.87 20.98
C THR A 8 10.76 2.75 22.03
N ASP A 9 11.71 2.16 22.77
CA ASP A 9 12.55 2.91 23.71
C ASP A 9 13.55 3.82 22.97
N ASP A 10 13.94 3.42 21.76
CA ASP A 10 14.87 4.12 20.88
C ASP A 10 14.17 5.14 19.94
N LEU A 11 14.93 5.73 19.02
CA LEU A 11 14.41 6.58 17.94
C LEU A 11 14.17 5.80 16.63
N SER A 12 14.32 4.48 16.69
CA SER A 12 14.29 3.61 15.53
C SER A 12 13.28 2.48 15.71
N PHE A 13 12.77 1.99 14.59
CA PHE A 13 12.03 0.73 14.49
C PHE A 13 12.30 0.09 13.12
N GLY A 14 12.16 -1.22 13.03
CA GLY A 14 12.51 -1.96 11.82
C GLY A 14 12.46 -3.45 12.02
N ASN A 15 12.93 -4.17 11.01
CA ASN A 15 13.13 -5.61 11.02
C ASN A 15 14.30 -5.96 10.09
N THR A 16 14.45 -7.23 9.72
CA THR A 16 15.55 -7.70 8.85
C THR A 16 15.48 -7.19 7.41
N VAL A 17 14.43 -6.49 7.01
CA VAL A 17 14.22 -5.96 5.66
C VAL A 17 14.40 -4.43 5.62
N PHE A 18 14.00 -3.73 6.68
CA PHE A 18 14.04 -2.26 6.70
C PHE A 18 14.31 -1.71 8.10
N ASP A 19 14.83 -0.47 8.15
CA ASP A 19 14.95 0.33 9.36
C ASP A 19 14.45 1.76 9.10
N VAL A 20 13.77 2.32 10.09
CA VAL A 20 13.37 3.72 10.14
C VAL A 20 13.99 4.35 11.37
N THR A 21 14.71 5.45 11.22
CA THR A 21 15.33 6.18 12.33
C THR A 21 14.94 7.65 12.30
N PHE A 22 14.25 8.10 13.35
CA PHE A 22 13.88 9.51 13.53
C PHE A 22 15.02 10.32 14.17
N GLU A 23 15.07 11.62 13.91
CA GLU A 23 16.01 12.52 14.59
C GLU A 23 15.59 12.81 16.04
N SER A 24 14.27 12.80 16.31
CA SER A 24 13.67 12.93 17.64
C SER A 24 12.25 12.36 17.61
N LYS A 25 11.76 11.92 18.78
CA LYS A 25 10.37 11.52 19.02
C LYS A 25 9.60 12.48 19.95
N ASP A 26 10.20 13.60 20.33
CA ASP A 26 9.60 14.59 21.24
C ASP A 26 8.46 15.37 20.57
N LEU A 27 8.64 15.68 19.28
CA LEU A 27 7.68 16.41 18.48
C LEU A 27 7.70 15.90 17.04
N PHE A 28 6.50 15.72 16.48
CA PHE A 28 6.31 15.48 15.05
C PHE A 28 5.71 16.74 14.42
N PRO A 29 6.51 17.70 13.92
CA PRO A 29 5.97 18.89 13.26
C PRO A 29 5.26 18.55 11.94
N ASP A 30 4.39 19.43 11.45
CA ASP A 30 3.64 19.21 10.20
C ASP A 30 4.53 19.18 8.95
N PHE A 31 5.70 19.82 9.02
CA PHE A 31 6.68 19.91 7.95
C PHE A 31 8.07 19.66 8.51
N SER A 32 8.99 19.23 7.64
CA SER A 32 10.40 19.00 7.99
C SER A 32 10.63 18.00 9.14
N CYS A 33 9.66 17.13 9.42
CA CYS A 33 9.83 16.02 10.35
C CYS A 33 10.59 14.91 9.63
N LYS A 34 11.92 14.91 9.78
CA LYS A 34 12.83 14.03 9.04
C LYS A 34 13.02 12.68 9.72
N TYR A 35 13.13 11.64 8.91
CA TYR A 35 13.62 10.32 9.30
C TYR A 35 14.55 9.78 8.23
N ILE A 36 15.41 8.82 8.60
CA ILE A 36 16.19 8.02 7.66
C ILE A 36 15.42 6.73 7.40
N PHE A 37 15.11 6.47 6.13
CA PHE A 37 14.55 5.20 5.67
C PHE A 37 15.67 4.36 5.05
N GLN A 38 15.90 3.19 5.62
CA GLN A 38 16.79 2.18 5.08
C GLN A 38 15.94 0.99 4.65
N LEU A 39 15.94 0.68 3.36
CA LEU A 39 15.56 -0.64 2.85
C LEU A 39 16.86 -1.39 2.57
N HIS A 40 17.07 -2.52 3.23
CA HIS A 40 18.34 -3.26 3.13
C HIS A 40 18.61 -3.62 1.67
N ASP A 41 19.85 -3.46 1.24
CA ASP A 41 20.34 -3.68 -0.14
C ASP A 41 19.74 -2.80 -1.26
N VAL A 42 18.84 -1.86 -0.93
CA VAL A 42 18.16 -1.03 -1.95
C VAL A 42 18.40 0.46 -1.76
N VAL A 43 18.04 1.03 -0.61
CA VAL A 43 18.07 2.47 -0.40
C VAL A 43 18.38 2.85 1.05
N ASN A 44 19.15 3.93 1.22
CA ASN A 44 19.37 4.61 2.49
C ASN A 44 19.15 6.11 2.25
N CYS A 45 17.96 6.62 2.54
CA CYS A 45 17.62 8.00 2.18
C CYS A 45 16.91 8.76 3.31
N PRO A 46 17.20 10.06 3.45
CA PRO A 46 16.39 10.94 4.28
C PRO A 46 15.04 11.19 3.63
N GLU A 47 13.97 10.99 4.40
CA GLU A 47 12.59 11.25 4.02
C GLU A 47 11.91 12.17 5.04
N PHE A 48 10.69 12.60 4.75
CA PHE A 48 9.90 13.48 5.61
C PHE A 48 8.52 12.90 5.90
N LEU A 49 8.11 12.96 7.16
CA LEU A 49 6.84 12.42 7.63
C LEU A 49 5.67 13.18 7.00
N LEU A 50 4.84 12.44 6.26
CA LEU A 50 3.60 12.95 5.67
C LEU A 50 2.42 12.65 6.60
N LYS A 51 1.90 13.68 7.27
CA LYS A 51 0.65 13.56 8.04
C LYS A 51 -0.57 13.66 7.14
N LYS A 52 -1.52 12.75 7.30
CA LYS A 52 -2.79 12.72 6.56
C LYS A 52 -3.51 14.06 6.61
N GLU A 53 -3.67 14.62 7.80
CA GLU A 53 -4.41 15.85 8.07
C GLU A 53 -3.77 17.04 7.36
N THR A 54 -2.43 17.09 7.36
CA THR A 54 -1.65 18.11 6.65
C THR A 54 -1.87 18.01 5.16
N LEU A 55 -1.73 16.82 4.57
CA LEU A 55 -1.95 16.63 3.13
C LEU A 55 -3.38 16.99 2.73
N VAL A 56 -4.38 16.49 3.46
CA VAL A 56 -5.79 16.76 3.18
C VAL A 56 -6.08 18.26 3.24
N ARG A 57 -5.55 18.96 4.25
CA ARG A 57 -5.70 20.41 4.40
C ARG A 57 -5.06 21.18 3.24
N LEU A 58 -3.89 20.74 2.75
CA LEU A 58 -3.23 21.35 1.59
C LEU A 58 -4.04 21.10 0.31
N CYS A 59 -4.45 19.86 0.05
CA CYS A 59 -5.25 19.49 -1.12
C CYS A 59 -6.60 20.24 -1.18
N LYS A 60 -7.26 20.47 -0.04
CA LYS A 60 -8.50 21.27 0.05
C LYS A 60 -8.33 22.68 -0.51
N LYS A 61 -7.18 23.33 -0.32
CA LYS A 61 -6.90 24.66 -0.89
C LYS A 61 -6.88 24.67 -2.42
N HIS A 62 -6.74 23.48 -3.03
CA HIS A 62 -6.73 23.28 -4.47
C HIS A 62 -8.01 22.61 -4.98
N ASN A 63 -9.13 22.71 -4.25
CA ASN A 63 -10.42 22.10 -4.60
C ASN A 63 -10.30 20.59 -4.84
N MET A 64 -9.54 19.90 -3.98
CA MET A 64 -9.42 18.45 -4.03
C MET A 64 -9.98 17.85 -2.75
N ARG A 65 -10.84 16.84 -2.91
CA ARG A 65 -11.43 16.08 -1.80
C ARG A 65 -10.82 14.69 -1.75
N LEU A 66 -10.41 14.28 -0.55
CA LEU A 66 -9.94 12.93 -0.29
C LEU A 66 -11.07 11.93 -0.55
N VAL A 67 -10.80 10.90 -1.34
CA VAL A 67 -11.74 9.80 -1.61
C VAL A 67 -11.24 8.46 -1.11
N GLU A 68 -9.93 8.30 -0.95
CA GLU A 68 -9.32 7.05 -0.51
C GLU A 68 -8.12 7.35 0.40
N TRP A 69 -7.99 6.59 1.49
CA TRP A 69 -6.80 6.57 2.35
C TRP A 69 -6.75 5.24 3.09
N LYS A 70 -5.91 4.34 2.60
CA LYS A 70 -5.74 2.98 3.11
C LYS A 70 -4.27 2.66 3.27
N THR A 71 -3.93 1.83 4.24
CA THR A 71 -2.64 1.16 4.26
C THR A 71 -2.51 0.25 3.04
N PHE A 72 -1.28 -0.07 2.65
CA PHE A 72 -1.05 -0.99 1.54
C PHE A 72 -1.66 -2.38 1.80
N SER A 73 -1.62 -2.86 3.05
CA SER A 73 -2.25 -4.13 3.44
C SER A 73 -3.77 -4.12 3.23
N GLU A 74 -4.46 -3.08 3.69
CA GLU A 74 -5.91 -2.94 3.49
C GLU A 74 -6.25 -2.86 2.00
N PHE A 75 -5.50 -2.06 1.24
CA PHE A 75 -5.70 -1.95 -0.20
C PHE A 75 -5.48 -3.29 -0.90
N PHE A 76 -4.44 -4.03 -0.52
CA PHE A 76 -4.16 -5.35 -1.08
C PHE A 76 -5.27 -6.35 -0.75
N GLU A 77 -5.73 -6.41 0.51
CA GLU A 77 -6.79 -7.34 0.92
C GLU A 77 -8.08 -7.10 0.13
N GLU A 78 -8.52 -5.86 -0.02
CA GLU A 78 -9.73 -5.52 -0.77
C GLU A 78 -9.64 -5.89 -2.26
N ASN A 79 -8.46 -5.70 -2.87
CA ASN A 79 -8.27 -5.85 -4.31
C ASN A 79 -7.80 -7.24 -4.72
N SER A 80 -7.21 -8.03 -3.83
CA SER A 80 -6.64 -9.35 -4.12
C SER A 80 -7.69 -10.42 -4.41
N SER A 81 -8.94 -10.21 -3.97
CA SER A 81 -10.07 -11.11 -4.23
C SER A 81 -10.61 -11.00 -5.66
N ASP A 82 -10.34 -9.88 -6.35
CA ASP A 82 -10.69 -9.73 -7.76
C ASP A 82 -9.82 -10.65 -8.64
N ARG A 83 -10.48 -11.35 -9.56
CA ARG A 83 -9.83 -12.38 -10.36
C ARG A 83 -8.76 -11.82 -11.30
N GLU A 84 -8.99 -10.65 -11.89
CA GLU A 84 -8.03 -10.06 -12.83
C GLU A 84 -6.83 -9.47 -12.07
N ASN A 85 -7.08 -8.83 -10.92
CA ASN A 85 -6.01 -8.37 -10.03
C ASN A 85 -5.14 -9.54 -9.52
N PHE A 86 -5.76 -10.64 -9.10
CA PHE A 86 -5.03 -11.83 -8.69
C PHE A 86 -4.18 -12.42 -9.83
N ARG A 87 -4.74 -12.52 -11.03
CA ARG A 87 -4.00 -12.98 -12.23
C ARG A 87 -2.81 -12.09 -12.55
N LEU A 88 -2.97 -10.77 -12.41
CA LEU A 88 -1.88 -9.82 -12.61
C LEU A 88 -0.77 -10.01 -11.58
N THR A 89 -1.13 -10.15 -10.31
CA THR A 89 -0.22 -10.44 -9.18
C THR A 89 0.62 -11.70 -9.46
N GLN A 90 0.00 -12.77 -9.96
CA GLN A 90 0.70 -13.99 -10.37
C GLN A 90 1.67 -13.77 -11.53
N ARG A 91 1.28 -13.00 -12.55
CA ARG A 91 2.14 -12.70 -13.72
C ARG A 91 3.34 -11.86 -13.34
N MET A 92 3.16 -10.91 -12.41
CA MET A 92 4.24 -10.06 -11.90
C MET A 92 5.17 -10.80 -10.93
N LYS A 93 4.79 -12.01 -10.48
CA LYS A 93 5.50 -12.76 -9.43
C LYS A 93 5.70 -11.90 -8.17
N SER A 94 4.68 -11.12 -7.81
CA SER A 94 4.76 -10.17 -6.69
C SER A 94 4.53 -10.83 -5.32
N LEU A 95 4.26 -12.14 -5.28
CA LEU A 95 4.06 -12.94 -4.07
C LEU A 95 4.76 -14.28 -4.21
N GLU A 96 5.11 -14.86 -3.08
CA GLU A 96 5.65 -16.21 -2.94
C GLU A 96 4.54 -17.22 -2.72
N VAL A 97 4.75 -18.46 -3.16
CA VAL A 97 3.77 -19.54 -2.97
C VAL A 97 4.20 -20.43 -1.81
N PHE A 98 3.34 -20.52 -0.80
CA PHE A 98 3.49 -21.38 0.37
C PHE A 98 2.46 -22.52 0.36
N PRO A 99 2.81 -23.76 0.72
CA PRO A 99 4.16 -24.24 1.01
C PRO A 99 5.04 -24.23 -0.24
N PRO A 100 6.38 -24.06 -0.09
CA PRO A 100 7.32 -24.11 -1.20
C PRO A 100 7.29 -25.47 -1.89
N ASN A 101 7.46 -25.48 -3.22
CA ASN A 101 7.54 -26.71 -4.01
C ASN A 101 8.92 -26.82 -4.68
N GLY A 102 9.94 -27.06 -3.85
CA GLY A 102 11.35 -27.11 -4.28
C GLY A 102 12.04 -25.75 -4.45
N GLU A 103 11.28 -24.66 -4.43
CA GLU A 103 11.80 -23.29 -4.38
C GLU A 103 12.10 -22.88 -2.92
N GLN A 104 13.14 -22.06 -2.73
CA GLN A 104 13.43 -21.47 -1.43
C GLN A 104 12.56 -20.22 -1.25
N LEU A 105 11.98 -20.06 -0.05
CA LEU A 105 11.28 -18.84 0.34
C LEU A 105 12.29 -17.70 0.57
N ASN A 106 11.86 -16.47 0.33
CA ASN A 106 12.68 -15.26 0.43
C ASN A 106 13.19 -15.02 1.85
N SER A 107 12.34 -15.22 2.86
CA SER A 107 12.74 -15.05 4.25
C SER A 107 13.25 -16.37 4.86
N ALA A 108 14.41 -16.28 5.50
CA ALA A 108 14.97 -17.35 6.33
C ALA A 108 14.58 -17.20 7.82
N VAL A 109 13.84 -16.16 8.20
CA VAL A 109 13.47 -15.88 9.59
C VAL A 109 12.43 -16.91 10.06
N GLU A 110 12.68 -17.49 11.23
CA GLU A 110 11.76 -18.45 11.82
C GLU A 110 10.42 -17.77 12.17
N GLY A 111 9.31 -18.38 11.73
CA GLY A 111 7.96 -17.88 12.00
C GLY A 111 7.43 -16.85 11.00
N ASP A 112 8.22 -16.41 10.03
CA ASP A 112 7.81 -15.40 9.04
C ASP A 112 6.68 -15.84 8.12
N TYR A 113 6.45 -17.14 8.00
CA TYR A 113 5.34 -17.71 7.22
C TYR A 113 4.27 -18.35 8.11
N LYS A 114 4.24 -18.03 9.41
CA LYS A 114 3.25 -18.62 10.34
C LYS A 114 1.82 -18.28 9.93
N HIS A 115 1.58 -17.09 9.38
CA HIS A 115 0.27 -16.70 8.85
C HIS A 115 -0.15 -17.57 7.66
N ALA A 116 0.80 -17.93 6.78
CA ALA A 116 0.54 -18.80 5.65
C ALA A 116 0.23 -20.24 6.08
N GLU A 117 0.98 -20.75 7.07
CA GLU A 117 0.75 -22.07 7.67
C GLU A 117 -0.66 -22.15 8.29
N LEU A 118 -1.03 -21.16 9.12
CA LEU A 118 -2.35 -21.10 9.75
C LEU A 118 -3.49 -21.05 8.72
N GLU A 119 -3.27 -20.37 7.60
CA GLU A 119 -4.26 -20.29 6.52
C GLU A 119 -4.39 -21.61 5.75
N CYS A 120 -3.26 -22.27 5.44
CA CYS A 120 -3.27 -23.63 4.89
C CYS A 120 -4.03 -24.59 5.82
N ASP A 121 -3.75 -24.58 7.12
CA ASP A 121 -4.44 -25.41 8.12
C ASP A 121 -5.95 -25.13 8.17
N ARG A 122 -6.34 -23.87 8.02
CA ARG A 122 -7.75 -23.46 7.96
C ARG A 122 -8.43 -24.02 6.72
N ILE A 123 -7.79 -23.94 5.55
CA ILE A 123 -8.31 -24.47 4.29
C ILE A 123 -8.42 -26.00 4.35
N SER A 124 -7.39 -26.70 4.84
CA SER A 124 -7.40 -28.15 4.99
C SER A 124 -8.51 -28.65 5.92
N ARG A 125 -8.77 -27.94 7.04
CA ARG A 125 -9.91 -28.26 7.92
C ARG A 125 -11.26 -28.06 7.24
N LYS A 126 -11.39 -27.02 6.41
CA LYS A 126 -12.61 -26.73 5.67
C LYS A 126 -12.84 -27.70 4.50
N TYR A 127 -11.77 -28.19 3.89
CA TYR A 127 -11.78 -29.08 2.74
C TYR A 127 -10.80 -30.27 2.96
N PRO A 128 -11.22 -31.31 3.68
CA PRO A 128 -10.37 -32.47 3.98
C PRO A 128 -9.85 -33.14 2.70
N GLY A 129 -8.56 -33.50 2.68
CA GLY A 129 -7.88 -34.10 1.53
C GLY A 129 -7.38 -33.09 0.48
N SER A 130 -7.62 -31.79 0.68
CA SER A 130 -6.99 -30.75 -0.14
C SER A 130 -5.51 -30.59 0.21
N ASN A 131 -4.71 -30.16 -0.77
CA ASN A 131 -3.33 -29.72 -0.58
C ASN A 131 -3.25 -28.21 -0.82
N PRO A 132 -3.63 -27.38 0.18
CA PRO A 132 -3.77 -25.95 -0.02
C PRO A 132 -2.43 -25.28 -0.29
N ARG A 133 -2.45 -24.33 -1.24
CA ARG A 133 -1.34 -23.42 -1.48
C ARG A 133 -1.86 -22.00 -1.44
N VAL A 134 -1.12 -21.12 -0.78
CA VAL A 134 -1.44 -19.70 -0.61
C VAL A 134 -0.32 -18.86 -1.21
N ALA A 135 -0.66 -17.67 -1.68
CA ALA A 135 0.32 -16.70 -2.17
C ALA A 135 0.44 -15.56 -1.14
N THR A 136 1.65 -15.22 -0.71
CA THR A 136 1.88 -14.20 0.32
C THR A 136 3.31 -13.62 0.23
N LEU A 137 3.63 -12.68 1.11
CA LEU A 137 5.00 -12.27 1.44
C LEU A 137 5.38 -12.83 2.81
N SER A 138 6.66 -12.84 3.14
CA SER A 138 7.11 -13.04 4.52
C SER A 138 6.51 -11.97 5.45
N LYS A 139 6.42 -12.27 6.75
CA LYS A 139 5.95 -11.30 7.75
C LYS A 139 6.78 -10.02 7.75
N THR A 140 8.11 -10.13 7.63
CA THR A 140 9.00 -8.96 7.63
C THR A 140 8.81 -8.08 6.39
N GLU A 141 8.60 -8.68 5.22
CA GLU A 141 8.28 -7.93 4.00
C GLU A 141 6.89 -7.28 4.09
N TRP A 142 5.90 -7.96 4.68
CA TRP A 142 4.58 -7.38 4.92
C TRP A 142 4.63 -6.17 5.85
N GLU A 143 5.44 -6.23 6.92
CA GLU A 143 5.66 -5.10 7.82
C GLU A 143 6.27 -3.90 7.07
N ALA A 144 7.22 -4.14 6.16
CA ALA A 144 7.82 -3.09 5.33
C ALA A 144 6.80 -2.48 4.35
N ALA A 145 6.09 -3.34 3.60
CA ALA A 145 5.10 -2.91 2.62
C ALA A 145 3.95 -2.13 3.26
N SER A 146 3.56 -2.49 4.49
CA SER A 146 2.44 -1.88 5.22
C SER A 146 2.76 -0.50 5.82
N ILE A 147 4.02 -0.04 5.75
CA ILE A 147 4.37 1.35 6.08
C ILE A 147 3.72 2.33 5.09
N TYR A 148 3.58 1.90 3.84
CA TYR A 148 3.03 2.72 2.77
C TYR A 148 1.50 2.81 2.85
N VAL A 149 1.00 3.95 2.36
CA VAL A 149 -0.43 4.22 2.24
C VAL A 149 -0.79 4.52 0.79
N VAL A 150 -1.92 4.00 0.35
CA VAL A 150 -2.57 4.37 -0.90
C VAL A 150 -3.59 5.45 -0.59
N PHE A 151 -3.52 6.56 -1.31
CA PHE A 151 -4.51 7.62 -1.20
C PHE A 151 -4.91 8.16 -2.57
N ALA A 152 -6.14 8.63 -2.68
CA ALA A 152 -6.65 9.27 -3.87
C ALA A 152 -7.46 10.50 -3.52
N PHE A 153 -7.35 11.51 -4.37
CA PHE A 153 -8.11 12.75 -4.30
C PHE A 153 -8.87 12.94 -5.62
N VAL A 154 -10.10 13.47 -5.52
CA VAL A 154 -10.87 13.90 -6.68
C VAL A 154 -10.86 15.42 -6.76
N LYS A 155 -10.66 15.97 -7.97
CA LYS A 155 -10.81 17.39 -8.24
C LYS A 155 -12.30 17.76 -8.23
N GLU A 156 -12.68 18.68 -7.37
CA GLU A 156 -14.02 19.23 -7.34
C GLU A 156 -14.12 20.36 -8.38
N GLN A 157 -15.16 20.31 -9.21
CA GLN A 157 -15.45 21.39 -10.14
C GLN A 157 -15.90 22.62 -9.35
N THR A 158 -15.33 23.77 -9.67
CA THR A 158 -15.85 25.03 -9.15
C THR A 158 -16.94 25.58 -10.08
N ASN A 159 -17.83 26.43 -9.58
CA ASN A 159 -18.83 27.11 -10.42
C ASN A 159 -18.21 27.88 -11.61
N ARG A 160 -16.93 28.27 -11.53
CA ARG A 160 -16.18 28.88 -12.65
C ARG A 160 -15.79 27.88 -13.75
N ASP A 161 -15.60 26.62 -13.41
CA ASP A 161 -15.28 25.54 -14.36
C ASP A 161 -16.55 25.02 -15.07
N LEU A 162 -17.70 25.16 -14.43
CA LEU A 162 -19.01 24.87 -15.02
C LEU A 162 -19.39 25.92 -16.08
N SER A 163 -19.18 27.21 -15.79
CA SER A 163 -19.49 28.30 -16.74
C SER A 163 -18.60 28.27 -18.00
N SER A 164 -17.33 27.90 -17.86
CA SER A 164 -16.40 27.76 -18.99
C SER A 164 -16.61 26.47 -19.81
N ASN A 165 -17.16 25.42 -19.19
CA ASN A 165 -17.59 24.21 -19.90
C ASN A 165 -18.93 24.37 -20.63
N GLU A 166 -19.84 25.23 -20.17
CA GLU A 166 -21.09 25.54 -20.89
C GLU A 166 -20.81 26.33 -22.18
N GLU A 167 -19.88 27.29 -22.16
CA GLU A 167 -19.47 28.04 -23.37
C GLU A 167 -18.78 27.14 -24.41
N SER A 168 -18.04 26.11 -23.99
CA SER A 168 -17.35 25.19 -24.91
C SER A 168 -18.22 24.02 -25.40
N ARG A 169 -19.35 23.71 -24.74
CA ARG A 169 -20.30 22.67 -25.18
C ARG A 169 -21.27 23.11 -26.27
N GLN A 170 -21.27 24.39 -26.66
CA GLN A 170 -22.08 24.90 -27.77
C GLN A 170 -21.51 24.66 -29.18
N SER A 171 -20.38 23.96 -29.32
CA SER A 171 -19.93 23.44 -30.62
C SER A 171 -19.80 21.91 -30.60
N LYS A 172 -20.82 21.19 -31.11
CA LYS A 172 -20.66 19.79 -31.57
C LYS A 172 -20.38 19.79 -33.07
N PRO A 173 -19.57 18.81 -33.55
CA PRO A 173 -20.20 17.80 -34.38
C PRO A 173 -19.85 16.35 -33.99
N ASP A 174 -20.66 15.45 -34.53
CA ASP A 174 -20.80 14.01 -34.29
C ASP A 174 -19.49 13.19 -34.21
N LYS A 175 -19.47 12.21 -33.30
CA LYS A 175 -18.57 11.04 -33.41
C LYS A 175 -19.32 9.75 -33.14
N ILE A 176 -19.27 8.90 -34.16
CA ILE A 176 -19.88 7.58 -34.34
C ILE A 176 -19.40 6.61 -33.23
N PRO A 177 -20.27 5.76 -32.67
CA PRO A 177 -19.86 4.76 -31.67
C PRO A 177 -19.05 3.63 -32.32
N ILE A 178 -17.91 3.27 -31.70
CA ILE A 178 -17.08 2.11 -32.03
C ILE A 178 -17.17 1.11 -30.88
N VAL A 179 -17.45 -0.15 -31.20
CA VAL A 179 -17.37 -1.29 -30.29
C VAL A 179 -16.06 -2.02 -30.58
N ILE A 180 -15.24 -2.27 -29.57
CA ILE A 180 -14.06 -3.14 -29.65
C ILE A 180 -14.48 -4.52 -29.14
N LEU A 181 -14.15 -5.57 -29.90
CA LEU A 181 -14.41 -6.98 -29.59
C LEU A 181 -13.72 -7.43 -28.29
#